data_AF-A0A068VN05-F1
#
_entry.id   AF-A0A068VN05-F1
#
_cell.length_a   1.000
_cell.length_b   1.000
_cell.length_c   1.000
_cell.angle_alpha   90.00
_cell.angle_beta   90.00
_cell.angle_gamma   90.00
#
_symmetry.space_group_name_H-M   'P 1'
#
loop_
_entity.id
_entity.type
_entity.pdbx_description
1 polymer ?
#
loop_
_entity_poly.entity_id
_entity_poly.type
_entity_poly.pdbx_seq_one_letter_code
_entity_poly.pdbx_strand_id
1 'polypeptide(L)'
;MAKGSLLAFGIALFCICAAMKAEAEYLPYKGPKQPLNTRIKDLLSRMTLEEKIGQMVQIDRSIASREIMKKYYIGSVLSGGGSVPAKQASPETWVDMVNDFQKGSLSTRLGIPMIYGIDAVHGHNTVYKATVFPHNIGLGATR
;
A
#
# COMPACT_ATOMS: atom_id res chain seq x y z
N MET A 1 -38.89 47.81 -13.46
CA MET A 1 -38.59 46.61 -14.25
C MET A 1 -37.10 46.17 -14.24
N ALA A 2 -36.24 46.64 -13.33
CA ALA A 2 -34.80 46.31 -13.36
C ALA A 2 -34.28 45.39 -12.23
N LYS A 3 -35.09 45.10 -11.19
CA LYS A 3 -34.61 44.36 -10.00
C LYS A 3 -34.67 42.82 -10.12
N GLY A 4 -35.51 42.29 -11.03
CA GLY A 4 -35.63 40.84 -11.25
C GLY A 4 -34.49 40.22 -12.05
N SER A 5 -33.82 41.01 -12.91
CA SER A 5 -32.76 40.53 -13.81
C SER A 5 -31.42 40.28 -13.09
N LEU A 6 -31.07 41.10 -12.09
CA LEU A 6 -29.85 40.93 -11.31
C LEU A 6 -29.87 39.70 -10.38
N LEU A 7 -31.04 39.34 -9.86
CA LEU A 7 -31.18 38.15 -9.01
C LEU A 7 -31.07 36.85 -9.83
N ALA A 8 -31.64 36.85 -11.04
CA ALA A 8 -31.52 35.72 -11.97
C ALA A 8 -30.07 35.52 -12.45
N PHE A 9 -29.34 36.60 -12.74
CA PHE A 9 -27.91 36.54 -13.08
C PHE A 9 -27.05 36.07 -11.89
N GLY A 10 -27.35 36.54 -10.67
CA GLY A 10 -26.64 36.12 -9.46
C GLY A 10 -26.83 34.63 -9.14
N ILE A 11 -28.04 34.10 -9.32
CA ILE A 11 -28.34 32.68 -9.14
C ILE A 11 -27.69 31.82 -10.23
N ALA A 12 -27.74 32.27 -11.50
CA ALA A 12 -27.09 31.56 -12.60
C ALA A 12 -25.55 31.49 -12.43
N LEU A 13 -24.91 32.59 -11.98
CA LEU A 13 -23.48 32.62 -11.73
C LEU A 13 -23.09 31.76 -10.51
N PHE A 14 -23.93 31.70 -9.48
CA PHE A 14 -23.74 30.81 -8.33
C PHE A 14 -23.88 29.32 -8.71
N CYS A 15 -24.81 28.98 -9.60
CA CYS A 15 -24.99 27.63 -10.12
C CYS A 15 -23.82 27.17 -11.02
N ILE A 16 -23.25 28.07 -11.84
CA ILE A 16 -22.07 27.75 -12.66
C ILE A 16 -20.83 27.52 -11.78
N CYS A 17 -20.65 28.32 -10.72
CA CYS A 17 -19.58 28.11 -9.74
C CYS A 17 -19.75 26.82 -8.90
N ALA A 18 -21.00 26.39 -8.66
CA ALA A 18 -21.29 25.13 -7.96
C ALA A 18 -21.05 23.89 -8.84
N ALA A 19 -21.27 23.99 -10.15
CA ALA A 19 -21.00 22.92 -11.12
C ALA A 19 -19.49 22.67 -11.34
N MET A 20 -18.62 23.63 -11.02
CA MET A 20 -17.16 23.45 -11.07
C MET A 20 -16.58 22.68 -9.88
N LYS A 21 -17.39 22.28 -8.89
CA LYS A 21 -16.90 21.52 -7.73
C LYS A 21 -17.03 20.00 -7.95
N ALA A 22 -15.86 19.42 -8.21
CA ALA A 22 -15.49 18.02 -7.99
C ALA A 22 -15.99 16.97 -9.00
N GLU A 23 -15.49 17.04 -10.24
CA GLU A 23 -15.11 15.77 -10.87
C GLU A 23 -13.94 15.20 -10.06
N ALA A 24 -14.16 14.05 -9.41
CA ALA A 24 -13.09 13.31 -8.78
C ALA A 24 -12.01 13.05 -9.84
N GLU A 25 -10.79 13.52 -9.61
CA GLU A 25 -9.68 13.33 -10.54
C GLU A 25 -9.58 11.84 -10.88
N TYR A 26 -9.75 11.50 -12.16
CA TYR A 26 -9.62 10.13 -12.60
C TYR A 26 -8.15 9.70 -12.44
N LEU A 27 -7.92 8.66 -11.63
CA LEU A 27 -6.58 8.13 -11.33
C LEU A 27 -6.41 6.75 -12.00
N PRO A 28 -5.88 6.68 -13.24
CA PRO A 28 -5.67 5.42 -13.95
C PRO A 28 -4.97 4.35 -13.10
N TYR A 29 -3.98 4.70 -12.28
CA TYR A 29 -3.25 3.74 -11.44
C TYR A 29 -4.14 3.00 -10.43
N LYS A 30 -5.27 3.58 -10.02
CA LYS A 30 -6.26 2.96 -9.13
C LYS A 30 -7.28 2.09 -9.88
N GLY A 31 -7.36 2.18 -11.21
CA GLY A 31 -8.29 1.40 -12.01
C GLY A 31 -7.83 -0.06 -12.15
N PRO A 32 -8.51 -1.05 -11.52
CA PRO A 32 -8.04 -2.45 -11.56
C PRO A 32 -8.14 -3.08 -12.95
N LYS A 33 -8.99 -2.54 -13.83
CA LYS A 33 -9.16 -2.98 -15.23
C LYS A 33 -8.23 -2.27 -16.23
N GLN A 34 -7.45 -1.28 -15.78
CA GLN A 34 -6.50 -0.59 -16.66
C GLN A 34 -5.29 -1.49 -16.97
N PRO A 35 -4.71 -1.41 -18.19
CA PRO A 35 -3.50 -2.15 -18.50
C PRO A 35 -2.39 -1.87 -17.49
N LEU A 36 -1.63 -2.90 -17.12
CA LEU A 36 -0.60 -2.79 -16.08
C LEU A 36 0.38 -1.64 -16.34
N ASN A 37 0.91 -1.55 -17.57
CA ASN A 37 1.87 -0.50 -17.94
C ASN A 37 1.25 0.90 -17.91
N THR A 38 -0.06 1.04 -18.14
CA THR A 38 -0.76 2.32 -17.98
C THR A 38 -0.78 2.72 -16.52
N ARG A 39 -1.11 1.79 -15.62
CA ARG A 39 -1.11 2.03 -14.17
C ARG A 39 0.27 2.39 -13.64
N ILE A 40 1.32 1.69 -14.09
CA ILE A 40 2.71 1.95 -13.69
C ILE A 40 3.15 3.33 -14.15
N LYS A 41 2.95 3.68 -15.43
CA LYS A 41 3.37 4.98 -15.98
C LYS A 41 2.65 6.15 -15.30
N ASP A 42 1.34 6.02 -15.08
CA ASP A 42 0.54 7.03 -14.37
C ASP A 42 0.94 7.17 -12.91
N LEU A 43 1.26 6.07 -12.21
CA LEU A 43 1.75 6.14 -10.83
C LEU A 43 3.13 6.81 -10.75
N LEU A 44 4.09 6.35 -11.55
CA LEU A 44 5.46 6.85 -11.53
C LEU A 44 5.57 8.34 -11.89
N SER A 45 4.71 8.84 -12.77
CA SER A 45 4.67 10.26 -13.13
C SER A 45 4.16 11.15 -12.00
N ARG A 46 3.37 10.58 -11.07
CA ARG A 46 2.80 11.28 -9.91
C ARG A 46 3.70 11.24 -8.69
N MET A 47 4.70 10.37 -8.65
CA MET A 47 5.56 10.18 -7.49
C MET A 47 6.61 11.30 -7.34
N THR A 48 6.81 11.78 -6.12
CA THR A 48 7.97 12.60 -5.76
C THR A 48 9.25 11.75 -5.73
N LEU A 49 10.40 12.39 -5.60
CA LEU A 49 11.67 11.68 -5.45
C LEU A 49 11.70 10.84 -4.16
N GLU A 50 11.19 11.40 -3.06
CA GLU A 50 11.11 10.75 -1.76
C GLU A 50 10.22 9.50 -1.81
N GLU A 51 9.09 9.57 -2.50
CA GLU A 51 8.22 8.41 -2.70
C GLU A 51 8.90 7.32 -3.53
N LYS A 52 9.69 7.69 -4.56
CA LYS A 52 10.46 6.73 -5.37
C LYS A 52 11.54 6.05 -4.54
N ILE A 53 12.28 6.83 -3.75
CA ILE A 53 13.29 6.30 -2.83
C ILE A 53 12.63 5.38 -1.81
N GLY A 54 11.51 5.79 -1.21
CA GLY A 54 10.76 4.97 -0.26
C GLY A 54 10.35 3.62 -0.83
N GLN A 55 9.90 3.58 -2.09
CA GLN A 55 9.57 2.33 -2.77
C GLN A 55 10.76 1.38 -2.97
N MET A 56 11.99 1.89 -3.03
CA MET A 56 13.21 1.09 -3.16
C MET A 56 13.76 0.61 -1.81
N VAL A 57 13.15 1.00 -0.70
CA VAL A 57 13.59 0.64 0.65
C VAL A 57 12.78 -0.54 1.18
N GLN A 58 13.50 -1.56 1.64
CA GLN A 58 12.99 -2.64 2.46
C GLN A 58 13.56 -2.53 3.88
N ILE A 59 12.68 -2.47 4.89
CA ILE A 59 13.08 -2.42 6.30
C ILE A 59 12.72 -3.72 7.04
N ASP A 60 13.44 -4.04 8.11
CA ASP A 60 13.00 -5.12 9.00
C ASP A 60 11.78 -4.67 9.84
N ARG A 61 10.86 -5.59 10.12
CA ARG A 61 9.67 -5.34 10.94
C ARG A 61 10.01 -4.74 12.31
N SER A 62 11.20 -5.01 12.86
CA SER A 62 11.70 -4.51 14.16
C SER A 62 11.53 -3.01 14.32
N ILE A 63 11.71 -2.28 13.22
CA ILE A 63 11.65 -0.83 13.16
C ILE A 63 10.41 -0.31 12.43
N ALA A 64 9.56 -1.20 11.91
CA ALA A 64 8.34 -0.82 11.22
C ALA A 64 7.25 -0.39 12.21
N SER A 65 6.57 0.70 11.88
CA SER A 65 5.34 1.15 12.52
C SER A 65 4.48 1.86 11.49
N ARG A 66 3.18 2.02 11.75
CA ARG A 66 2.28 2.79 10.89
C ARG A 66 2.83 4.17 10.54
N GLU A 67 3.44 4.85 11.51
CA GLU A 67 4.05 6.18 11.39
C GLU A 67 5.30 6.15 10.50
N ILE A 68 6.18 5.15 10.67
CA ILE A 68 7.37 4.96 9.83
C ILE A 68 6.97 4.71 8.37
N MET A 69 6.01 3.79 8.16
CA MET A 69 5.51 3.45 6.82
C MET A 69 4.97 4.69 6.11
N LYS A 70 4.16 5.49 6.83
CA LYS A 70 3.57 6.71 6.28
C LYS A 70 4.61 7.81 6.02
N LYS A 71 5.51 8.05 6.97
CA LYS A 71 6.47 9.16 6.93
C LYS A 71 7.51 9.00 5.82
N TYR A 72 7.96 7.77 5.57
CA TYR A 72 9.07 7.49 4.66
C TYR A 72 8.65 6.73 3.39
N TYR A 73 7.35 6.57 3.14
CA TYR A 73 6.81 5.95 1.92
C TYR A 73 7.38 4.54 1.64
N ILE A 74 7.65 3.79 2.70
CA ILE A 74 8.37 2.51 2.65
C ILE A 74 7.66 1.53 1.71
N GLY A 75 8.40 1.01 0.72
CA GLY A 75 7.90 0.07 -0.29
C GLY A 75 7.81 -1.36 0.20
N SER A 76 8.69 -1.77 1.12
CA SER A 76 8.70 -3.13 1.62
C SER A 76 9.10 -3.25 3.09
N VAL A 77 8.53 -4.26 3.75
CA VAL A 77 8.96 -4.72 5.08
C VAL A 77 9.33 -6.19 4.96
N LEU A 78 10.28 -6.67 5.76
CA LEU A 78 10.51 -8.11 5.91
C LEU A 78 10.51 -8.56 7.37
N SER A 79 10.29 -9.85 7.57
CA SER A 79 10.74 -10.57 8.75
C SER A 79 11.97 -11.39 8.40
N GLY A 80 13.15 -11.00 8.92
CA GLY A 80 14.32 -11.88 8.88
C GLY A 80 14.15 -13.15 9.73
N GLY A 81 15.10 -14.08 9.65
CA GLY A 81 15.07 -15.33 10.41
C GLY A 81 14.86 -15.13 11.91
N GLY A 82 13.74 -15.63 12.45
CA GLY A 82 13.37 -15.48 13.87
C GLY A 82 12.73 -14.14 14.25
N SER A 83 12.57 -13.21 13.32
CA SER A 83 11.89 -11.92 13.53
C SER A 83 10.37 -12.09 13.53
N VAL A 84 9.80 -12.37 14.71
CA VAL A 84 8.39 -12.71 14.93
C VAL A 84 7.65 -11.61 15.72
N PRO A 85 6.32 -11.46 15.57
CA PRO A 85 5.55 -10.48 16.34
C PRO A 85 5.48 -10.81 17.84
N ALA A 86 5.49 -12.10 18.19
CA ALA A 86 5.52 -12.59 19.57
C ALA A 86 6.02 -14.04 19.62
N LYS A 87 6.46 -14.50 20.79
CA LYS A 87 6.80 -15.92 21.01
C LYS A 87 5.55 -16.77 20.75
N GLN A 88 5.67 -17.79 19.89
CA GLN A 88 4.57 -18.68 19.51
C GLN A 88 3.33 -17.96 18.95
N ALA A 89 3.54 -16.83 18.26
CA ALA A 89 2.45 -16.04 17.66
C ALA A 89 1.53 -16.88 16.76
N SER A 90 0.22 -16.64 16.88
CA SER A 90 -0.78 -17.26 16.02
C SER A 90 -0.75 -16.67 14.61
N PRO A 91 -1.30 -17.35 13.58
CA PRO A 91 -1.46 -16.79 12.25
C PRO A 91 -2.19 -15.44 12.24
N GLU A 92 -3.21 -15.27 13.08
CA GLU A 92 -3.97 -14.03 13.22
C GLU A 92 -3.07 -12.88 13.72
N THR A 93 -2.17 -13.16 14.67
CA THR A 93 -1.21 -12.17 15.18
C THR A 93 -0.28 -11.66 14.07
N TRP A 94 0.13 -12.55 13.15
CA TRP A 94 0.91 -12.17 11.97
C TRP A 94 0.11 -11.29 11.01
N VAL A 95 -1.12 -11.70 10.71
CA VAL A 95 -2.04 -10.96 9.84
C VAL A 95 -2.31 -9.56 10.39
N ASP A 96 -2.56 -9.44 11.69
CA ASP A 96 -2.83 -8.16 12.35
C ASP A 96 -1.62 -7.22 12.29
N MET A 97 -0.42 -7.73 12.55
CA MET A 97 0.83 -6.95 12.42
C MET A 97 1.02 -6.44 10.98
N VAL A 98 0.91 -7.32 9.98
CA VAL A 98 1.09 -6.95 8.56
C VAL A 98 0.03 -5.93 8.13
N ASN A 99 -1.22 -6.12 8.56
CA ASN A 99 -2.31 -5.19 8.27
C ASN A 99 -2.08 -3.81 8.91
N ASP A 100 -1.49 -3.73 10.10
CA ASP A 100 -1.17 -2.45 10.73
C ASP A 100 -0.13 -1.65 9.92
N PHE A 101 0.95 -2.30 9.48
CA PHE A 101 1.93 -1.67 8.58
C PHE A 101 1.31 -1.28 7.23
N GLN A 102 0.43 -2.12 6.69
CA GLN A 102 -0.27 -1.84 5.43
C GLN A 102 -1.19 -0.61 5.56
N LYS A 103 -1.90 -0.44 6.68
CA LYS A 103 -2.70 0.77 6.97
C LYS A 103 -1.83 2.04 6.93
N GLY A 104 -0.58 1.96 7.41
CA GLY A 104 0.38 3.07 7.32
C GLY A 104 0.67 3.45 5.88
N SER A 105 1.04 2.47 5.05
CA SER A 105 1.35 2.63 3.63
C SER A 105 0.17 3.18 2.83
N LEU A 106 -1.04 2.64 3.06
CA LEU A 106 -2.27 3.06 2.39
C LEU A 106 -2.75 4.46 2.81
N SER A 107 -2.29 4.97 3.96
CA SER A 107 -2.62 6.32 4.45
C SER A 107 -1.73 7.44 3.85
N THR A 108 -0.77 7.09 3.00
CA THR A 108 0.07 8.04 2.26
C THR A 108 -0.72 8.71 1.13
N ARG A 109 -0.17 9.79 0.56
CA ARG A 109 -0.78 10.59 -0.51
C ARG A 109 -1.23 9.76 -1.71
N LEU A 110 -0.39 8.82 -2.16
CA LEU A 110 -0.68 7.94 -3.29
C LEU A 110 -1.26 6.58 -2.87
N GLY A 111 -1.21 6.24 -1.58
CA GLY A 111 -1.75 4.99 -1.06
C GLY A 111 -1.15 3.75 -1.71
N ILE A 112 0.16 3.76 -1.97
CA ILE A 112 0.86 2.61 -2.58
C ILE A 112 0.98 1.53 -1.50
N PRO A 113 0.48 0.30 -1.73
CA PRO A 113 0.61 -0.78 -0.75
C PRO A 113 2.08 -1.22 -0.64
N MET A 114 2.51 -1.53 0.58
CA MET A 114 3.80 -2.19 0.77
C MET A 114 3.70 -3.68 0.44
N ILE A 115 4.83 -4.27 0.07
CA ILE A 115 5.01 -5.72 -0.04
C ILE A 115 5.77 -6.26 1.18
N TYR A 116 5.28 -7.36 1.76
CA TYR A 116 5.90 -7.99 2.93
C TYR A 116 6.70 -9.23 2.52
N GLY A 117 7.98 -9.27 2.88
CA GLY A 117 8.90 -10.38 2.62
C GLY A 117 9.08 -11.31 3.83
N ILE A 118 9.26 -12.60 3.56
CA ILE A 118 9.67 -13.57 4.58
C ILE A 118 10.38 -14.77 3.93
N ASP A 119 11.33 -15.36 4.65
CA ASP A 119 12.04 -16.57 4.25
C ASP A 119 11.19 -17.84 4.46
N ALA A 120 10.17 -18.06 3.63
CA ALA A 120 9.35 -19.29 3.64
C ALA A 120 10.02 -20.45 2.86
N VAL A 121 11.26 -20.79 3.19
CA VAL A 121 12.15 -21.64 2.38
C VAL A 121 11.90 -23.16 2.45
N HIS A 122 11.02 -23.62 3.34
CA HIS A 122 10.61 -25.03 3.46
C HIS A 122 9.24 -25.11 4.16
N GLY A 123 8.28 -24.37 3.61
CA GLY A 123 7.05 -23.98 4.30
C GLY A 123 7.22 -22.64 5.02
N HIS A 124 6.15 -22.15 5.66
CA HIS A 124 6.16 -20.88 6.40
C HIS A 124 6.87 -21.03 7.77
N ASN A 125 8.12 -21.51 7.72
CA ASN A 125 8.90 -22.08 8.82
C ASN A 125 9.07 -21.20 10.07
N THR A 126 8.96 -19.88 9.93
CA THR A 126 9.06 -18.92 11.04
C THR A 126 7.74 -18.83 11.84
N VAL A 127 6.61 -19.23 11.27
CA VAL A 127 5.30 -19.21 11.95
C VAL A 127 5.15 -20.45 12.81
N TYR A 128 4.75 -20.25 14.08
CA TYR A 128 4.56 -21.33 15.02
C TYR A 128 3.51 -22.32 14.53
N LYS A 129 3.84 -23.62 14.59
CA LYS A 129 3.01 -24.75 14.11
C LYS A 129 2.73 -24.77 12.59
N ALA A 130 3.40 -23.95 11.78
CA ALA A 130 3.32 -24.11 10.33
C ALA A 130 3.89 -25.47 9.92
N THR A 131 3.33 -26.07 8.86
CA THR A 131 3.89 -27.27 8.24
C THR A 131 5.31 -26.98 7.77
N VAL A 132 6.25 -27.83 8.20
CA VAL A 132 7.66 -27.75 7.82
C VAL A 132 7.97 -28.89 6.85
N PHE A 133 8.39 -28.55 5.64
CA PHE A 133 8.79 -29.50 4.61
C PHE A 133 10.27 -29.88 4.76
N PRO A 134 10.73 -30.99 4.17
CA PRO A 134 12.16 -31.27 4.00
C PRO A 134 12.86 -30.10 3.29
N HIS A 135 14.09 -29.79 3.69
CA HIS A 135 14.89 -28.80 2.97
C HIS A 135 15.20 -29.24 1.53
N ASN A 136 15.56 -28.27 0.69
CA ASN A 136 15.74 -28.45 -0.75
C ASN A 136 16.67 -29.61 -1.14
N ILE A 137 17.72 -29.91 -0.36
CA ILE A 137 18.59 -31.07 -0.64
C ILE A 137 17.83 -32.40 -0.53
N GLY A 138 16.96 -32.55 0.47
CA GLY A 138 16.12 -33.74 0.63
C GLY A 138 15.04 -33.83 -0.44
N LEU A 139 14.52 -32.68 -0.89
CA LEU A 139 13.62 -32.63 -2.06
C LEU A 139 14.34 -33.03 -3.34
N GLY A 140 15.58 -32.58 -3.53
CA GLY A 140 16.43 -32.96 -4.68
C GLY A 140 16.71 -34.47 -4.71
N ALA A 141 16.96 -35.08 -3.56
CA ALA A 141 17.19 -36.53 -3.42
C ALA A 141 15.93 -37.38 -3.64
N THR A 142 14.76 -36.77 -3.86
CA THR A 142 13.57 -37.56 -4.17
C THR A 142 13.67 -38.22 -5.55
N ARG A 143 14.40 -37.65 -6.52
CA ARG A 143 14.65 -38.22 -7.87
C ARG A 143 16.01 -37.72 -8.39
#